data_AF-A0A6N2MN22-F1
#
_entry.id   AF-A0A6N2MN22-F1
#
_cell.length_a   1.000
_cell.length_b   1.000
_cell.length_c   1.000
_cell.angle_alpha   90.00
_cell.angle_beta   90.00
_cell.angle_gamma   90.00
#
_symmetry.space_group_name_H-M   'P 1'
#
loop_
_entity.id
_entity.type
_entity.pdbx_description
1 polymer ?
#
loop_
_entity_poly.entity_id
_entity_poly.type
_entity_poly.pdbx_seq_one_letter_code
_entity_poly.pdbx_strand_id
1 'polypeptide(L)'
;MVEAKLQVWSVNAQEKVLIPASDQSKFYSGGCYIFQYSYPGEDREEYLIGTWFGKKSVEEERTTAISLEGKMAESLKFLPAQVAFYFL
;
A
#
# COMPACT_ATOMS: atom_id res chain seq x y z
N MET A 1 -7.15 -23.20 -3.95
CA MET A 1 -5.97 -22.63 -3.28
C MET A 1 -6.05 -21.14 -3.48
N VAL A 2 -6.11 -20.33 -2.41
CA VAL A 2 -6.05 -18.87 -2.56
C VAL A 2 -4.58 -18.54 -2.82
N GLU A 3 -4.29 -17.99 -3.99
CA GLU A 3 -2.94 -17.56 -4.35
C GLU A 3 -2.67 -16.18 -3.74
N ALA A 4 -1.42 -15.96 -3.33
CA ALA A 4 -1.02 -14.66 -2.82
C ALA A 4 -1.07 -13.61 -3.94
N LYS A 5 -1.55 -12.40 -3.62
CA LYS A 5 -1.79 -11.35 -4.61
C LYS A 5 -1.27 -10.01 -4.14
N LEU A 6 -0.41 -9.40 -4.96
CA LEU A 6 0.04 -8.02 -4.80
C LEU A 6 -0.86 -7.07 -5.62
N GLN A 7 -1.28 -6.00 -4.97
CA GLN A 7 -1.89 -4.85 -5.62
C GLN A 7 -1.16 -3.58 -5.20
N VAL A 8 -0.86 -2.73 -6.16
CA VAL A 8 -0.18 -1.45 -5.93
C VAL A 8 -1.01 -0.34 -6.54
N TRP A 9 -1.17 0.76 -5.81
CA TRP A 9 -1.80 1.97 -6.30
C TRP A 9 -0.81 3.13 -6.29
N SER A 10 -0.85 3.97 -7.33
CA SER A 10 -0.19 5.28 -7.33
C SER A 10 -1.14 6.30 -6.73
N VAL A 11 -0.63 7.18 -5.86
CA VAL A 11 -1.39 8.29 -5.27
C VAL A 11 -1.12 9.54 -6.10
N ASN A 12 -2.17 10.27 -6.45
CA ASN A 12 -2.11 11.56 -7.13
C ASN A 12 -3.20 12.46 -6.55
N ALA A 13 -2.80 13.63 -6.05
CA ALA A 13 -3.67 14.58 -5.35
C ALA A 13 -4.45 13.94 -4.19
N GLN A 14 -5.73 13.59 -4.39
CA GLN A 14 -6.65 13.08 -3.38
C GLN A 14 -7.13 11.65 -3.67
N GLU A 15 -6.63 11.03 -4.75
CA GLU A 15 -7.09 9.72 -5.22
C GLU A 15 -5.94 8.72 -5.36
N LYS A 16 -6.29 7.43 -5.41
CA LYS A 16 -5.36 6.34 -5.70
C LYS A 16 -5.79 5.58 -6.96
N VAL A 17 -4.85 5.34 -7.86
CA VAL A 17 -5.07 4.66 -9.14
C VAL A 17 -4.36 3.32 -9.12
N LEU A 18 -5.08 2.23 -9.43
CA LEU A 18 -4.52 0.88 -9.45
C LEU A 18 -3.49 0.76 -10.58
N ILE A 19 -2.29 0.28 -10.26
CA ILE A 19 -1.22 0.05 -11.22
C ILE A 19 -1.42 -1.33 -11.87
N PRO A 20 -1.40 -1.42 -13.21
CA PRO A 20 -1.43 -2.69 -13.92
C PRO A 20 -0.33 -3.63 -13.43
N ALA A 21 -0.60 -4.93 -13.36
CA ALA A 21 0.36 -5.92 -12.86
C ALA A 21 1.73 -5.86 -13.58
N SER A 22 1.74 -5.53 -14.88
CA SER A 22 2.95 -5.35 -15.69
C SER A 22 3.87 -4.22 -15.23
N ASP A 23 3.33 -3.25 -14.48
CA ASP A 23 4.02 -2.03 -14.07
C ASP A 23 4.23 -1.92 -12.56
N GLN A 24 3.77 -2.90 -11.77
CA GLN A 24 3.90 -2.87 -10.30
C GLN A 24 5.36 -2.92 -9.80
N SER A 25 6.32 -3.28 -10.66
CA SER A 25 7.76 -3.22 -10.34
C SER A 25 8.40 -1.86 -10.63
N LYS A 26 7.66 -0.92 -11.23
CA LYS A 26 8.15 0.40 -11.64
C LYS A 26 7.74 1.46 -10.62
N PHE A 27 8.59 1.70 -9.64
CA PHE A 27 8.40 2.77 -8.66
C PHE A 27 9.14 4.04 -9.11
N TYR A 28 8.40 5.13 -9.27
CA TYR A 28 8.96 6.42 -9.67
C TYR A 28 9.35 7.23 -8.44
N SER A 29 10.53 7.84 -8.47
CA SER A 29 11.06 8.58 -7.30
C SER A 29 10.19 9.75 -6.86
N GLY A 30 9.30 10.26 -7.71
CA GLY A 30 8.44 11.41 -7.40
C GLY A 30 7.06 11.04 -6.85
N GLY A 31 6.63 9.79 -6.95
CA GLY A 31 5.27 9.38 -6.57
C GLY A 31 5.17 8.86 -5.13
N CYS A 32 3.94 8.80 -4.63
CA CYS A 32 3.58 8.01 -3.45
C CYS A 32 2.76 6.79 -3.90
N TYR A 33 2.95 5.67 -3.22
CA TYR A 33 2.29 4.41 -3.55
C TYR A 33 1.68 3.79 -2.29
N ILE A 34 0.58 3.06 -2.48
CA ILE A 34 -0.01 2.17 -1.48
C ILE A 34 0.13 0.76 -2.03
N PHE A 35 0.53 -0.20 -1.21
CA PHE A 35 0.53 -1.61 -1.58
C PHE A 35 -0.38 -2.40 -0.63
N GLN A 36 -1.01 -3.44 -1.16
CA GLN A 36 -1.75 -4.45 -0.42
C GLN A 36 -1.30 -5.81 -0.94
N TYR A 37 -0.85 -6.66 -0.04
CA TYR A 37 -0.48 -8.04 -0.31
C TYR A 37 -1.43 -8.96 0.45
N SER A 38 -2.23 -9.73 -0.28
CA SER A 38 -3.09 -10.74 0.31
C SER A 38 -2.45 -12.12 0.21
N TYR A 39 -2.63 -12.96 1.24
CA TYR A 39 -2.07 -14.30 1.28
C TYR A 39 -3.01 -15.25 2.03
N PRO A 40 -3.00 -16.56 1.70
CA PRO A 40 -3.75 -17.56 2.45
C PRO A 40 -3.19 -17.67 3.88
N GLY A 41 -3.99 -17.27 4.87
CA GLY A 41 -3.77 -17.60 6.29
C GLY A 41 -4.39 -18.96 6.65
N GLU A 42 -4.33 -19.33 7.93
CA GLU A 42 -4.86 -20.62 8.42
C GLU A 42 -6.38 -20.74 8.24
N ASP A 43 -7.12 -19.70 8.65
CA ASP A 43 -8.60 -19.71 8.63
C ASP A 43 -9.22 -18.74 7.62
N ARG A 44 -8.45 -17.74 7.18
CA ARG A 44 -8.92 -16.68 6.28
C ARG A 44 -7.79 -16.08 5.48
N GLU A 45 -8.15 -15.28 4.48
CA GLU A 45 -7.18 -14.42 3.80
C GLU A 45 -6.64 -13.36 4.78
N GLU A 46 -5.33 -13.21 4.81
CA GLU A 46 -4.64 -12.19 5.58
C GLU A 46 -4.06 -11.13 4.64
N TYR A 47 -3.81 -9.94 5.18
CA TYR A 47 -3.42 -8.78 4.40
C TYR A 47 -2.25 -8.04 5.05
N LEU A 48 -1.24 -7.72 4.25
CA LEU A 48 -0.26 -6.70 4.56
C LEU A 48 -0.59 -5.46 3.73
N ILE A 49 -0.69 -4.31 4.37
CA ILE A 49 -0.92 -3.03 3.71
C ILE A 49 0.11 -2.01 4.18
N GLY A 50 0.53 -1.13 3.28
CA GLY A 50 1.45 -0.06 3.63
C GLY A 50 1.64 0.94 2.51
N THR A 51 2.55 1.89 2.75
CA THR A 51 2.88 2.96 1.82
C THR A 51 4.36 2.94 1.43
N TRP A 52 4.64 3.40 0.21
CA TRP A 52 5.99 3.73 -0.25
C TRP A 52 5.99 5.18 -0.71
N PHE A 53 6.83 6.02 -0.07
CA PHE A 53 7.09 7.38 -0.52
C PHE A 53 8.34 7.47 -1.40
N GLY A 54 8.18 7.94 -2.63
CA GLY A 54 9.31 8.26 -3.49
C GLY A 54 10.18 9.35 -2.87
N LYS A 55 11.50 9.28 -3.07
CA LYS A 55 12.48 10.24 -2.50
C LYS A 55 12.18 11.71 -2.81
N LYS A 56 11.52 12.00 -3.94
CA LYS A 56 11.15 13.33 -4.43
C LYS A 56 9.65 13.63 -4.26
N SER A 57 8.89 12.79 -3.56
CA SER A 57 7.48 13.02 -3.30
C SER A 57 7.23 14.25 -2.43
N VAL A 58 6.10 14.92 -2.62
CA VAL A 58 5.71 16.09 -1.82
C VAL A 58 4.92 15.69 -0.57
N GLU A 59 4.89 16.57 0.43
CA GLU A 59 4.24 16.29 1.72
C GLU A 59 2.73 16.05 1.59
N GLU A 60 2.07 16.79 0.70
CA GLU A 60 0.64 16.63 0.43
C GLU A 60 0.30 15.22 -0.05
N GLU A 61 1.02 14.71 -1.06
CA GLU A 61 0.81 13.35 -1.58
C GLU A 61 1.10 12.27 -0.54
N ARG A 62 2.12 12.47 0.30
CA ARG A 62 2.44 11.55 1.41
C ARG A 62 1.30 11.52 2.44
N THR A 63 0.75 12.67 2.78
CA THR A 63 -0.37 12.80 3.72
C THR A 63 -1.62 12.14 3.15
N THR A 64 -1.93 12.37 1.87
CA THR A 64 -3.03 11.67 1.18
C THR A 64 -2.82 10.16 1.20
N ALA A 65 -1.60 9.69 0.88
CA ALA A 65 -1.29 8.27 0.84
C ALA A 65 -1.52 7.59 2.20
N ILE A 66 -1.08 8.22 3.30
CA ILE A 66 -1.33 7.74 4.68
C ILE A 66 -2.83 7.70 4.97
N SER A 67 -3.56 8.77 4.64
CA SER A 67 -5.02 8.80 4.88
C SER A 67 -5.78 7.72 4.11
N LEU A 68 -5.42 7.50 2.84
CA LEU A 68 -6.03 6.48 2.00
C LEU A 68 -5.66 5.07 2.45
N GLU A 69 -4.40 4.84 2.84
CA GLU A 69 -3.95 3.57 3.42
C GLU A 69 -4.70 3.26 4.72
N GLY A 70 -4.83 4.22 5.62
CA GLY A 70 -5.60 4.06 6.86
C GLY A 70 -7.06 3.66 6.61
N LYS A 71 -7.73 4.30 5.65
CA LYS A 71 -9.10 3.92 5.23
C LYS A 71 -9.17 2.50 4.68
N MET A 72 -8.15 2.09 3.92
CA MET A 72 -8.06 0.71 3.43
C MET A 72 -7.85 -0.27 4.59
N ALA A 73 -6.92 0.00 5.51
CA ALA A 73 -6.67 -0.82 6.69
C ALA A 73 -7.91 -0.97 7.59
N GLU A 74 -8.65 0.13 7.81
CA GLU A 74 -9.94 0.11 8.54
C GLU A 74 -10.98 -0.78 7.85
N SER A 75 -11.07 -0.71 6.51
CA SER A 75 -12.01 -1.53 5.73
C SER A 75 -11.70 -3.03 5.78
N LEU A 76 -10.43 -3.39 6.01
CA LEU A 76 -9.97 -4.77 6.16
C LEU A 76 -10.27 -5.34 7.56
N LYS A 77 -10.83 -4.55 8.48
CA LYS A 77 -11.33 -4.96 9.81
C LYS A 77 -10.34 -5.84 10.61
N PHE A 78 -9.36 -5.20 11.25
CA PHE A 78 -8.53 -5.71 12.35
C PHE A 78 -7.79 -7.06 12.11
N LEU A 79 -6.59 -6.95 11.54
CA LEU A 79 -5.38 -7.49 12.18
C LEU A 79 -4.32 -6.38 12.19
N PRO A 80 -4.06 -5.73 13.34
CA PRO A 80 -3.03 -4.70 13.41
C PRO A 80 -1.67 -5.37 13.49
N ALA A 81 -0.90 -5.34 12.41
CA ALA A 81 0.55 -5.50 12.46
C ALA A 81 1.18 -4.24 11.88
N GLN A 82 1.21 -3.18 12.70
CA GLN A 82 1.94 -1.96 12.36
C GLN A 82 3.44 -2.26 12.54
N VAL A 83 4.16 -2.48 11.44
CA VAL A 83 5.62 -2.67 11.46
C VAL A 83 6.26 -1.42 10.86
N ALA A 84 6.82 -0.57 11.72
CA ALA A 84 7.67 0.54 11.32
C ALA A 84 9.13 0.07 11.35
N PHE A 85 9.73 -0.09 10.17
CA PHE A 85 11.18 -0.30 10.05
C PHE A 85 11.91 1.03 10.21
N TYR A 86 12.61 1.20 11.34
CA TYR A 86 13.63 2.22 11.49
C TYR A 86 14.95 1.64 11.00
N PHE A 87 15.52 2.21 9.94
CA PHE A 87 16.92 1.97 9.61
C PHE A 87 17.79 2.81 10.56
N LEU A 88 18.72 2.13 11.26
CA LEU A 88 19.84 2.75 11.98
C LEU A 88 20.82 3.41 11.01
#